data_AF-A0A8J4BJ43-F1
#
_entry.id   AF-A0A8J4BJ43-F1
#
_cell.length_a   1.000
_cell.length_b   1.000
_cell.length_c   1.000
_cell.angle_alpha   90.00
_cell.angle_beta   90.00
_cell.angle_gamma   90.00
#
_symmetry.space_group_name_H-M   'P 1'
#
loop_
_entity.id
_entity.type
_entity.pdbx_description
1 polymer ?
#
loop_
_entity_poly.entity_id
_entity_poly.type
_entity_poly.pdbx_seq_one_letter_code
_entity_poly.pdbx_strand_id
1 'polypeptide(L)'
;GGGGGSGPRRENVTRAWEPPAASEAPEAPPTARQPTAQAVAAAQRLELMAANLSWGLSLVGSCSPEMWAQMMELMGRVVEEEEQKEAENEADGTRGGGSRGVLKLLPDEALRQLYQAYMHMQLDHPNAVLALGPPGLLEHAAEVWRFRSTWAAQVSQLQQQVSEALTRLGLNHSVERLIDEGDFSIDLAVELNVPISKVASGGGPSRVKGRPSSADTEQRHQGIAFQDSQDVSPEAIVPSSKRHGKSARKKVTPSPPTPTSTSATNTTTQVIRIAVEVDGPSHFTANTLQPLSPTIYRRRCLENRGWVVVSVPYWLWNQCRTATGGGSTSSGMAEQEEALLLRLMREEGLGEVIEAVTAG
;
A
#
# COMPACT_ATOMS: atom_id res chain seq x y z
N GLY A 1 67.59 51.82 4.22
CA GLY A 1 67.62 52.34 5.60
C GLY A 1 66.22 52.29 6.15
N GLY A 2 65.94 52.02 7.42
CA GLY A 2 66.78 51.79 8.59
C GLY A 2 65.85 51.70 9.81
N GLY A 3 66.36 51.14 10.91
CA GLY A 3 65.74 51.15 12.24
C GLY A 3 64.85 49.93 12.52
N GLY A 4 65.07 49.10 13.54
CA GLY A 4 65.81 49.29 14.78
C GLY A 4 64.84 49.05 15.94
N GLY A 5 64.96 47.92 16.62
CA GLY A 5 64.08 47.54 17.72
C GLY A 5 64.72 46.47 18.60
N SER A 6 65.64 46.91 19.46
CA SER A 6 66.35 46.10 20.45
C SER A 6 65.50 45.97 21.72
N GLY A 7 65.20 44.74 22.13
CA GLY A 7 64.57 44.40 23.42
C GLY A 7 65.47 43.50 24.27
N PRO A 8 65.40 43.58 25.61
CA PRO A 8 66.46 43.11 26.49
C PRO A 8 66.49 41.60 26.74
N ARG A 9 67.72 41.13 26.91
CA ARG A 9 68.20 39.77 27.21
C ARG A 9 67.68 39.30 28.57
N ARG A 10 66.89 38.21 28.59
CA ARG A 10 66.56 37.47 29.83
C ARG A 10 67.57 36.34 30.01
N GLU A 11 68.20 36.31 31.17
CA GLU A 11 69.11 35.25 31.60
C GLU A 11 68.31 33.97 31.92
N ASN A 12 68.68 32.88 31.25
CA ASN A 12 68.16 31.54 31.53
C ASN A 12 68.94 30.94 32.72
N VAL A 13 68.27 30.79 33.86
CA VAL A 13 68.72 29.90 34.94
C VAL A 13 67.95 28.59 34.82
N THR A 14 68.52 27.61 34.12
CA THR A 14 68.03 26.23 34.09
C THR A 14 68.42 25.52 35.38
N ARG A 15 67.49 25.45 36.34
CA ARG A 15 67.59 24.55 37.49
C ARG A 15 66.96 23.22 37.07
N ALA A 16 67.77 22.17 36.97
CA ALA A 16 67.31 20.82 36.67
C ALA A 16 66.33 20.36 37.76
N TRP A 17 65.10 20.07 37.34
CA TRP A 17 64.08 19.43 38.17
C TRP A 17 64.12 17.94 37.85
N GLU A 18 64.56 17.12 38.80
CA GLU A 18 64.44 15.66 38.73
C GLU A 18 63.05 15.26 39.23
N PRO A 19 62.24 14.57 38.41
CA PRO A 19 60.94 14.08 38.86
C PRO A 19 61.12 12.92 39.85
N PRO A 20 60.32 12.87 40.94
CA PRO A 20 60.33 11.75 41.86
C PRO A 20 59.90 10.45 41.17
N ALA A 21 60.51 9.34 41.58
CA ALA A 21 60.24 8.00 41.09
C ALA A 21 58.73 7.69 41.10
N ALA A 22 58.20 7.33 39.94
CA ALA A 22 56.80 6.98 39.74
C ALA A 22 56.46 5.73 40.57
N SER A 23 55.53 5.87 41.51
CA SER A 23 54.86 4.72 42.11
C SER A 23 53.97 4.08 41.05
N GLU A 24 54.09 2.76 40.88
CA GLU A 24 53.27 1.96 39.96
C GLU A 24 51.78 2.25 40.19
N ALA A 25 51.17 2.89 39.20
CA ALA A 25 49.73 3.13 39.18
C ALA A 25 48.99 1.81 38.93
N PRO A 26 47.82 1.58 39.55
CA PRO A 26 47.02 0.39 39.31
C PRO A 26 46.69 0.29 37.81
N GLU A 27 46.88 -0.90 37.23
CA GLU A 27 46.54 -1.21 35.84
C GLU A 27 45.12 -0.72 35.55
N ALA A 28 44.99 0.19 34.58
CA ALA A 28 43.70 0.66 34.12
C ALA A 28 42.89 -0.55 33.62
N PRO A 29 41.59 -0.66 33.97
CA PRO A 29 40.75 -1.74 33.49
C PRO A 29 40.80 -1.78 31.95
N PRO A 30 40.79 -2.98 31.34
CA PRO A 30 40.88 -3.13 29.89
C PRO A 30 39.78 -2.30 29.24
N THR A 31 40.18 -1.34 28.42
CA THR A 31 39.27 -0.44 27.70
C THR A 31 38.38 -1.31 26.82
N ALA A 32 37.06 -1.23 27.03
CA ALA A 32 36.09 -1.95 26.21
C ALA A 32 36.34 -1.63 24.73
N ARG A 33 36.63 -2.66 23.93
CA ARG A 33 36.90 -2.48 22.51
C ARG A 33 35.61 -2.04 21.83
N GLN A 34 35.60 -0.84 21.29
CA GLN A 34 34.49 -0.37 20.45
C GLN A 34 34.23 -1.39 19.32
N PRO A 35 32.96 -1.70 19.03
CA PRO A 35 32.63 -2.55 17.89
C PRO A 35 33.21 -1.93 16.62
N THR A 36 33.92 -2.74 15.84
CA THR A 36 34.51 -2.25 14.60
C THR A 36 33.38 -1.88 13.63
N ALA A 37 33.60 -0.86 12.79
CA ALA A 37 32.64 -0.48 11.73
C ALA A 37 32.20 -1.68 10.86
N GLN A 38 33.03 -2.72 10.78
CA GLN A 38 32.76 -3.97 10.08
C GLN A 38 31.66 -4.81 10.73
N ALA A 39 31.55 -4.82 12.07
CA ALA A 39 30.52 -5.56 12.78
C ALA A 39 29.13 -4.93 12.57
N VAL A 40 29.05 -3.59 12.63
CA VAL A 40 27.81 -2.85 12.35
C VAL A 40 27.34 -3.08 10.91
N ALA A 41 28.26 -3.03 9.93
CA ALA A 41 27.94 -3.33 8.54
C ALA A 41 27.47 -4.78 8.31
N ALA A 42 27.95 -5.73 9.11
CA ALA A 42 27.53 -7.13 9.02
C ALA A 42 26.11 -7.35 9.57
N ALA A 43 25.76 -6.71 10.69
CA ALA A 43 24.41 -6.78 11.26
C ALA A 43 23.36 -6.18 10.31
N GLN A 44 23.62 -4.98 9.78
CA GLN A 44 22.76 -4.32 8.78
C GLN A 44 22.56 -5.19 7.52
N ARG A 45 23.59 -5.96 7.14
CA ARG A 45 23.51 -6.87 6.01
C ARG A 45 22.60 -8.06 6.30
N LEU A 46 22.59 -8.58 7.53
CA LEU A 46 21.74 -9.69 7.93
C LEU A 46 20.26 -9.29 7.94
N GLU A 47 19.93 -8.13 8.50
CA GLU A 47 18.56 -7.59 8.53
C GLU A 47 17.99 -7.40 7.12
N LEU A 48 18.78 -6.77 6.24
CA LEU A 48 18.39 -6.57 4.86
C LEU A 48 18.23 -7.91 4.12
N MET A 49 19.08 -8.91 4.42
CA MET A 49 18.93 -10.25 3.86
C MET A 49 17.65 -10.94 4.35
N ALA A 50 17.30 -10.81 5.62
CA ALA A 50 16.07 -11.37 6.18
C ALA A 50 14.81 -10.73 5.55
N ALA A 51 14.80 -9.40 5.39
CA ALA A 51 13.72 -8.69 4.71
C ALA A 51 13.57 -9.12 3.25
N ASN A 52 14.67 -9.13 2.49
CA ASN A 52 14.67 -9.57 1.09
C ASN A 52 14.24 -11.04 0.94
N LEU A 53 14.70 -11.92 1.84
CA LEU A 53 14.34 -13.34 1.82
C LEU A 53 12.85 -13.54 2.13
N SER A 54 12.34 -12.87 3.17
CA SER A 54 10.91 -12.90 3.53
C SER A 54 10.05 -12.45 2.36
N TRP A 55 10.41 -11.32 1.75
CA TRP A 55 9.72 -10.77 0.59
C TRP A 55 9.77 -11.70 -0.61
N GLY A 56 10.97 -12.17 -1.00
CA GLY A 56 11.13 -13.09 -2.13
C GLY A 56 10.34 -14.39 -1.95
N LEU A 57 10.38 -15.00 -0.77
CA LEU A 57 9.65 -16.24 -0.47
C LEU A 57 8.13 -16.03 -0.49
N SER A 58 7.67 -14.89 0.02
CA SER A 58 6.25 -14.55 0.00
C SER A 58 5.73 -14.32 -1.42
N LEU A 59 6.53 -13.71 -2.30
CA LEU A 59 6.16 -13.47 -3.70
C LEU A 59 5.99 -14.76 -4.52
N VAL A 60 6.69 -15.84 -4.15
CA VAL A 60 6.58 -17.15 -4.80
C VAL A 60 5.65 -18.10 -4.05
N GLY A 61 4.90 -17.62 -3.05
CA GLY A 61 3.98 -18.43 -2.25
C GLY A 61 4.65 -19.56 -1.46
N SER A 62 5.95 -19.47 -1.23
CA SER A 62 6.74 -20.50 -0.52
C SER A 62 7.03 -20.12 0.93
N CYS A 63 6.57 -18.95 1.39
CA CYS A 63 6.69 -18.55 2.78
C CYS A 63 5.57 -19.21 3.60
N SER A 64 5.93 -20.15 4.50
CA SER A 64 5.00 -20.75 5.44
C SER A 64 4.89 -19.90 6.72
N PRO A 65 3.80 -20.01 7.51
CA PRO A 65 3.68 -19.31 8.78
C PRO A 65 4.83 -19.62 9.75
N GLU A 66 5.33 -20.87 9.75
CA GLU A 66 6.46 -21.28 10.59
C GLU A 66 7.77 -20.63 10.14
N MET A 67 7.99 -20.53 8.83
CA MET A 67 9.18 -19.87 8.30
C MET A 67 9.12 -18.35 8.54
N TRP A 68 7.94 -17.75 8.38
CA TRP A 68 7.70 -16.37 8.77
C TRP A 68 8.01 -16.14 10.26
N ALA A 69 7.51 -17.00 11.14
CA ALA A 69 7.77 -16.90 12.57
C ALA A 69 9.27 -16.99 12.90
N GLN A 70 10.02 -17.90 12.26
CA GLN A 70 11.47 -17.99 12.43
C GLN A 70 12.20 -16.72 11.97
N MET A 71 11.78 -16.12 10.85
CA MET A 71 12.36 -14.86 10.37
C MET A 71 12.06 -13.70 11.32
N MET A 72 10.83 -13.62 11.84
CA MET A 72 10.44 -12.62 12.84
C MET A 72 11.20 -12.78 14.17
N GLU A 73 11.43 -14.02 14.61
CA GLU A 73 12.23 -14.32 15.79
C GLU A 73 13.70 -13.90 15.60
N LEU A 74 14.29 -14.20 14.43
CA LEU A 74 15.66 -13.78 14.10
C LEU A 74 15.78 -12.26 14.10
N MET A 75 14.82 -11.54 13.52
CA MET A 75 14.78 -10.08 13.58
C MET A 75 14.67 -9.57 15.02
N GLY A 76 13.85 -10.24 15.86
CA GLY A 76 13.74 -9.94 17.29
C GLY A 76 15.08 -9.99 18.01
N ARG A 77 15.84 -11.07 17.82
CA ARG A 77 17.17 -11.22 18.45
C ARG A 77 18.16 -10.14 18.01
N VAL A 78 18.14 -9.76 16.73
CA VAL A 78 19.01 -8.69 16.23
C VAL A 78 18.63 -7.35 16.86
N VAL A 79 17.33 -7.07 16.99
CA VAL A 79 16.85 -5.85 17.64
C VAL A 79 17.26 -5.81 19.11
N GLU A 80 17.05 -6.91 19.84
CA GLU A 80 17.44 -7.04 21.26
C GLU A 80 18.95 -6.83 21.48
N GLU A 81 19.80 -7.41 20.60
CA GLU A 81 21.25 -7.24 20.68
C GLU A 81 21.69 -5.79 20.46
N GLU A 82 21.03 -5.04 19.57
CA GLU A 82 21.32 -3.62 19.35
C GLU A 82 20.79 -2.75 20.50
N GLU A 83 19.60 -3.03 21.04
CA GLU A 83 19.06 -2.32 22.20
C GLU A 83 19.96 -2.50 23.43
N GLN A 84 20.49 -3.70 23.64
CA GLN A 84 21.44 -3.98 24.72
C GLN A 84 22.74 -3.17 24.53
N LYS A 85 23.29 -3.12 23.30
CA LYS A 85 24.47 -2.30 23.00
C LYS A 85 24.21 -0.82 23.22
N GLU A 86 23.03 -0.31 22.87
CA GLU A 86 22.64 1.08 23.14
C GLU A 86 22.59 1.37 24.64
N ALA A 87 21.97 0.47 25.43
CA ALA A 87 21.88 0.60 26.89
C ALA A 87 23.27 0.59 27.56
N GLU A 88 24.18 -0.28 27.12
CA GLU A 88 25.57 -0.32 27.61
C GLU A 88 26.32 0.99 27.27
N ASN A 89 26.15 1.52 26.05
CA ASN A 89 26.76 2.79 25.65
C ASN A 89 26.20 4.01 26.41
N GLU A 90 24.92 3.97 26.78
CA GLU A 90 24.28 5.01 27.59
C GLU A 90 24.80 4.98 29.04
N ALA A 91 24.97 3.78 29.61
CA ALA A 91 25.53 3.60 30.95
C ALA A 91 26.96 4.13 31.08
N ASP A 92 27.77 4.00 30.02
CA ASP A 92 29.15 4.51 29.95
C ASP A 92 29.22 6.04 29.76
N GLY A 93 28.07 6.76 29.73
CA GLY A 93 28.01 8.21 29.59
C GLY A 93 28.61 8.74 28.28
N THR A 94 28.86 7.86 27.31
CA THR A 94 29.66 8.19 26.12
C THR A 94 28.80 8.86 25.03
N ARG A 95 27.46 8.82 25.13
CA ARG A 95 26.55 9.51 24.18
C ARG A 95 25.23 9.96 24.84
N GLY A 96 25.02 11.27 24.94
CA GLY A 96 23.72 11.90 25.24
C GLY A 96 22.86 12.16 24.00
N GLY A 97 22.91 11.28 23.00
CA GLY A 97 22.18 11.43 21.73
C GLY A 97 20.92 10.59 21.75
N GLY A 98 19.75 11.25 21.85
CA GLY A 98 18.46 10.64 22.15
C GLY A 98 18.16 9.30 21.47
N SER A 99 17.66 8.37 22.26
CA SER A 99 17.18 7.03 21.89
C SER A 99 16.39 7.08 20.58
N ARG A 100 17.08 6.78 19.48
CA ARG A 100 16.44 6.45 18.21
C ARG A 100 16.29 4.94 18.26
N GLY A 101 15.17 4.47 18.81
CA GLY A 101 14.90 3.03 18.96
C GLY A 101 15.29 2.26 17.70
N VAL A 102 15.88 1.08 17.92
CA VAL A 102 16.59 0.24 16.93
C VAL A 102 15.81 0.01 15.63
N LEU A 103 14.48 0.03 15.67
CA LEU A 103 13.63 -0.02 14.48
C LEU A 103 13.92 1.10 13.46
N LYS A 104 14.48 2.24 13.88
CA LYS A 104 14.92 3.34 13.00
C LYS A 104 16.20 3.04 12.23
N LEU A 105 16.89 1.94 12.52
CA LEU A 105 18.11 1.54 11.82
C LEU A 105 17.82 0.76 10.54
N LEU A 106 16.63 0.15 10.42
CA LEU A 106 16.24 -0.55 9.21
C LEU A 106 16.00 0.44 8.06
N PRO A 107 16.59 0.21 6.87
CA PRO A 107 16.29 1.02 5.69
C PRO A 107 14.78 0.97 5.34
N ASP A 108 14.22 2.09 4.86
CA ASP A 108 12.82 2.17 4.38
C ASP A 108 12.44 1.01 3.44
N GLU A 109 13.37 0.57 2.59
CA GLU A 109 13.16 -0.56 1.68
C GLU A 109 12.91 -1.86 2.42
N ALA A 110 13.73 -2.18 3.43
CA ALA A 110 13.60 -3.40 4.22
C ALA A 110 12.27 -3.39 4.98
N LEU A 111 11.90 -2.26 5.57
CA LEU A 111 10.61 -2.09 6.25
C LEU A 111 9.43 -2.33 5.29
N ARG A 112 9.44 -1.72 4.10
CA ARG A 112 8.39 -1.98 3.10
C ARG A 112 8.34 -3.43 2.66
N GLN A 113 9.48 -4.05 2.41
CA GLN A 113 9.55 -5.46 2.02
C GLN A 113 8.96 -6.38 3.11
N LEU A 114 9.26 -6.10 4.39
CA LEU A 114 8.68 -6.84 5.52
C LEU A 114 7.17 -6.65 5.59
N TYR A 115 6.66 -5.42 5.47
CA TYR A 115 5.22 -5.18 5.50
C TYR A 115 4.49 -5.81 4.32
N GLN A 116 5.08 -5.72 3.11
CA GLN A 116 4.57 -6.44 1.94
C GLN A 116 4.53 -7.95 2.21
N ALA A 117 5.63 -8.54 2.64
CA ALA A 117 5.69 -9.96 2.95
C ALA A 117 4.63 -10.38 4.00
N TYR A 118 4.40 -9.55 5.02
CA TYR A 118 3.36 -9.77 6.01
C TYR A 118 1.96 -9.79 5.37
N MET A 119 1.61 -8.79 4.56
CA MET A 119 0.34 -8.80 3.82
C MET A 119 0.22 -10.03 2.91
N HIS A 120 1.32 -10.46 2.28
CA HIS A 120 1.33 -11.65 1.42
C HIS A 120 0.98 -12.89 2.23
N MET A 121 1.58 -13.03 3.41
CA MET A 121 1.31 -14.11 4.34
C MET A 121 -0.15 -14.13 4.79
N GLN A 122 -0.75 -12.97 5.09
CA GLN A 122 -2.16 -12.88 5.46
C GLN A 122 -3.09 -13.33 4.33
N LEU A 123 -2.72 -13.03 3.09
CA LEU A 123 -3.51 -13.42 1.92
C LEU A 123 -3.41 -14.92 1.62
N ASP A 124 -2.20 -15.47 1.68
CA ASP A 124 -1.95 -16.89 1.38
C ASP A 124 -2.39 -17.80 2.54
N HIS A 125 -2.38 -17.29 3.78
CA HIS A 125 -2.70 -18.03 4.99
C HIS A 125 -3.74 -17.30 5.85
N PRO A 126 -4.98 -17.11 5.37
CA PRO A 126 -5.99 -16.25 6.02
C PRO A 126 -6.41 -16.71 7.43
N ASN A 127 -6.16 -17.97 7.78
CA ASN A 127 -6.48 -18.54 9.08
C ASN A 127 -5.27 -18.65 10.01
N ALA A 128 -4.06 -18.28 9.56
CA ALA A 128 -2.86 -18.39 10.35
C ALA A 128 -2.70 -17.18 11.29
N VAL A 129 -2.29 -17.44 12.52
CA VAL A 129 -1.83 -16.39 13.44
C VAL A 129 -0.35 -16.14 13.13
N LEU A 130 -0.07 -15.04 12.45
CA LEU A 130 1.29 -14.68 12.05
C LEU A 130 2.04 -14.03 13.21
N ALA A 131 3.31 -14.38 13.39
CA ALA A 131 4.20 -13.69 14.31
C ALA A 131 4.36 -12.22 13.90
N LEU A 132 4.28 -11.29 14.86
CA LEU A 132 4.43 -9.86 14.59
C LEU A 132 5.89 -9.38 14.63
N GLY A 133 6.80 -10.23 15.12
CA GLY A 133 8.19 -9.87 15.32
C GLY A 133 8.40 -8.99 16.55
N PRO A 134 9.56 -8.30 16.64
CA PRO A 134 9.83 -7.37 17.73
C PRO A 134 8.76 -6.27 17.83
N PRO A 135 8.39 -5.84 19.05
CA PRO A 135 7.32 -4.86 19.25
C PRO A 135 7.53 -3.58 18.43
N GLY A 136 6.50 -3.13 17.71
CA GLY A 136 6.56 -1.90 16.91
C GLY A 136 7.11 -2.08 15.49
N LEU A 137 7.69 -3.24 15.15
CA LEU A 137 8.32 -3.45 13.83
C LEU A 137 7.30 -3.34 12.70
N LEU A 138 6.21 -4.11 12.78
CA LEU A 138 5.20 -4.12 11.71
C LEU A 138 4.38 -2.84 11.69
N GLU A 139 4.12 -2.21 12.84
CA GLU A 139 3.47 -0.91 12.88
C GLU A 139 4.32 0.14 12.15
N HIS A 140 5.62 0.21 12.43
CA HIS A 140 6.51 1.13 11.75
C HIS A 140 6.67 0.81 10.26
N ALA A 141 6.75 -0.48 9.92
CA ALA A 141 6.79 -0.93 8.54
C ALA A 141 5.52 -0.53 7.76
N ALA A 142 4.34 -0.62 8.40
CA ALA A 142 3.06 -0.15 7.86
C ALA A 142 3.06 1.38 7.64
N GLU A 143 3.57 2.16 8.60
CA GLU A 143 3.70 3.61 8.46
C GLU A 143 4.57 4.00 7.25
N VAL A 144 5.74 3.37 7.11
CA VAL A 144 6.65 3.61 5.98
C VAL A 144 6.00 3.20 4.66
N TRP A 145 5.26 2.08 4.65
CA TRP A 145 4.49 1.64 3.50
C TRP A 145 3.44 2.67 3.08
N ARG A 146 2.55 3.06 4.00
CA ARG A 146 1.48 4.06 3.74
C ARG A 146 2.04 5.41 3.32
N PHE A 147 3.12 5.86 3.97
CA PHE A 147 3.78 7.10 3.58
C PHE A 147 4.21 7.05 2.12
N ARG A 148 4.81 5.94 1.66
CA ARG A 148 5.22 5.79 0.26
C ARG A 148 4.04 5.64 -0.68
N SER A 149 3.02 4.85 -0.32
CA SER A 149 1.81 4.67 -1.13
C SER A 149 1.07 5.99 -1.36
N THR A 150 1.05 6.89 -0.38
CA THR A 150 0.40 8.20 -0.48
C THR A 150 1.25 9.23 -1.22
N TRP A 151 2.57 9.28 -0.99
CA TRP A 151 3.45 10.29 -1.62
C TRP A 151 3.85 9.96 -3.05
N ALA A 152 3.88 8.68 -3.43
CA ALA A 152 4.28 8.25 -4.76
C ALA A 152 3.16 8.38 -5.81
N ALA A 153 1.94 8.78 -5.40
CA ALA A 153 0.80 8.97 -6.27
C ALA A 153 1.01 10.17 -7.21
N GLN A 154 1.75 9.95 -8.30
CA GLN A 154 1.87 10.89 -9.40
C GLN A 154 1.10 10.34 -10.60
N VAL A 155 0.07 11.08 -11.02
CA VAL A 155 -0.76 10.68 -12.16
C VAL A 155 0.09 10.71 -13.43
N SER A 156 0.39 9.54 -13.98
CA SER A 156 1.18 9.42 -15.20
C SER A 156 0.39 9.88 -16.44
N GLN A 157 1.10 10.20 -17.53
CA GLN A 157 0.42 10.53 -18.80
C GLN A 157 -0.45 9.37 -19.30
N LEU A 158 0.02 8.13 -19.14
CA LEU A 158 -0.74 6.94 -19.51
C LEU A 158 -2.05 6.86 -18.69
N GLN A 159 -1.97 7.13 -17.38
CA GLN A 159 -3.13 7.12 -16.50
C GLN A 159 -4.15 8.22 -16.84
N GLN A 160 -3.69 9.40 -17.24
CA GLN A 160 -4.57 10.47 -17.76
C GLN A 160 -5.31 10.00 -19.02
N GLN A 161 -4.61 9.35 -19.96
CA GLN A 161 -5.23 8.84 -21.19
C GLN A 161 -6.28 7.76 -20.90
N VAL A 162 -6.00 6.84 -19.99
CA VAL A 162 -6.96 5.81 -19.56
C VAL A 162 -8.17 6.44 -18.87
N SER A 163 -7.94 7.42 -17.99
CA SER A 163 -9.00 8.21 -17.33
C SER A 163 -9.90 8.93 -18.34
N GLU A 164 -9.33 9.55 -19.36
CA GLU A 164 -10.09 10.19 -20.44
C GLU A 164 -10.94 9.16 -21.21
N ALA A 165 -10.40 7.98 -21.52
CA ALA A 165 -11.14 6.92 -22.20
C ALA A 165 -12.31 6.39 -21.34
N LEU A 166 -12.11 6.19 -20.03
CA LEU A 166 -13.20 5.85 -19.10
C LEU A 166 -14.30 6.93 -19.08
N THR A 167 -13.91 8.21 -19.12
CA THR A 167 -14.85 9.34 -19.19
C THR A 167 -15.70 9.28 -20.46
N ARG A 168 -15.09 8.99 -21.61
CA ARG A 168 -15.81 8.88 -22.90
C ARG A 168 -16.74 7.68 -22.94
N LEU A 169 -16.41 6.58 -22.27
CA LEU A 169 -17.31 5.44 -22.03
C LEU A 169 -18.48 5.77 -21.09
N GLY A 170 -18.52 6.98 -20.50
CA GLY A 170 -19.54 7.37 -19.53
C GLY A 170 -19.36 6.70 -18.16
N LEU A 171 -18.16 6.22 -17.85
CA LEU A 171 -17.84 5.56 -16.59
C LEU A 171 -17.27 6.56 -15.59
N ASN A 172 -18.05 6.82 -14.54
CA ASN A 172 -17.59 7.62 -13.40
C ASN A 172 -16.47 6.89 -12.66
N HIS A 173 -15.39 7.61 -12.39
CA HIS A 173 -14.23 7.05 -11.71
C HIS A 173 -13.51 8.10 -10.86
N SER A 174 -12.72 7.63 -9.90
CA SER A 174 -11.81 8.43 -9.09
C SER A 174 -10.36 8.03 -9.37
N VAL A 175 -9.47 9.02 -9.43
CA VAL A 175 -8.03 8.84 -9.69
C VAL A 175 -7.28 8.73 -8.36
N GLU A 176 -6.33 7.80 -8.23
CA GLU A 176 -5.52 7.58 -7.02
C GLU A 176 -6.35 7.39 -5.74
N ARG A 177 -7.34 6.48 -5.80
CA ARG A 177 -8.22 6.22 -4.67
C ARG A 177 -7.51 5.39 -3.62
N LEU A 178 -7.25 5.98 -2.46
CA LEU A 178 -6.74 5.27 -1.29
C LEU A 178 -7.83 4.37 -0.67
N ILE A 179 -7.47 3.13 -0.31
CA ILE A 179 -8.29 2.17 0.43
C ILE A 179 -7.50 1.61 1.62
N ASP A 180 -8.22 1.01 2.58
CA ASP A 180 -7.67 0.40 3.80
C ASP A 180 -6.66 1.31 4.51
N GLU A 181 -7.13 2.50 4.89
CA GLU A 181 -6.31 3.47 5.62
C GLU A 181 -5.05 3.93 4.87
N GLY A 182 -5.02 3.77 3.55
CA GLY A 182 -3.91 4.17 2.69
C GLY A 182 -2.91 3.07 2.41
N ASP A 183 -3.22 1.81 2.73
CA ASP A 183 -2.37 0.66 2.37
C ASP A 183 -2.33 0.43 0.87
N PHE A 184 -3.39 0.77 0.13
CA PHE A 184 -3.41 0.69 -1.32
C PHE A 184 -3.94 1.99 -1.91
N SER A 185 -3.27 2.49 -2.96
CA SER A 185 -3.85 3.47 -3.89
C SER A 185 -4.31 2.70 -5.11
N ILE A 186 -5.53 2.90 -5.60
CA ILE A 186 -6.01 2.38 -6.88
C ILE A 186 -5.87 3.49 -7.92
N ASP A 187 -5.18 3.21 -9.03
CA ASP A 187 -4.88 4.22 -10.06
C ASP A 187 -6.17 4.89 -10.58
N LEU A 188 -7.17 4.06 -10.91
CA LEU A 188 -8.49 4.47 -11.40
C LEU A 188 -9.57 3.53 -10.84
N ALA A 189 -10.33 4.01 -9.84
CA ALA A 189 -11.41 3.24 -9.23
C ALA A 189 -12.77 3.59 -9.86
N VAL A 190 -13.47 2.58 -10.40
CA VAL A 190 -14.79 2.68 -11.04
C VAL A 190 -15.83 1.97 -10.17
N GLU A 191 -17.02 2.56 -10.04
CA GLU A 191 -18.16 1.93 -9.37
C GLU A 191 -19.33 1.79 -10.36
N LEU A 192 -19.70 0.55 -10.67
CA LEU A 192 -20.81 0.24 -11.57
C LEU A 192 -22.06 -0.12 -10.77
N ASN A 193 -23.14 0.59 -11.05
CA ASN A 193 -24.47 0.35 -10.48
C ASN A 193 -25.23 -0.62 -11.37
N VAL A 194 -25.36 -1.88 -10.94
CA VAL A 194 -26.04 -2.94 -11.70
C VAL A 194 -27.44 -3.17 -11.12
N PRO A 195 -28.51 -3.01 -11.92
CA PRO A 195 -29.87 -3.28 -11.46
C PRO A 195 -30.10 -4.79 -11.30
N ILE A 196 -30.53 -5.19 -10.11
CA ILE A 196 -30.95 -6.55 -9.80
C ILE A 196 -32.46 -6.64 -9.93
N SER A 197 -32.90 -7.51 -10.83
CA SER A 197 -34.31 -7.88 -10.91
C SER A 197 -34.62 -8.82 -9.74
N LYS A 198 -35.32 -8.32 -8.70
CA LYS A 198 -35.90 -9.21 -7.69
C LYS A 198 -36.89 -10.12 -8.39
N VAL A 199 -36.52 -11.39 -8.60
CA VAL A 199 -37.47 -12.42 -8.96
C VAL A 199 -38.50 -12.42 -7.84
N ALA A 200 -39.73 -11.99 -8.15
CA ALA A 200 -40.80 -11.97 -7.17
C ALA A 200 -40.88 -13.39 -6.60
N SER A 201 -40.60 -13.54 -5.31
CA SER A 201 -40.66 -14.80 -4.56
C SER A 201 -42.10 -15.33 -4.42
N GLY A 202 -42.97 -14.99 -5.37
CA GLY A 202 -44.38 -15.37 -5.49
C GLY A 202 -44.56 -16.79 -5.97
N GLY A 203 -44.01 -17.73 -5.21
CA GLY A 203 -44.17 -19.17 -5.44
C GLY A 203 -43.84 -19.91 -4.15
N GLY A 204 -44.68 -19.72 -3.12
CA GLY A 204 -44.59 -20.53 -1.90
C GLY A 204 -44.59 -22.02 -2.27
N PRO A 205 -43.69 -22.84 -1.70
CA PRO A 205 -43.64 -24.25 -2.02
C PRO A 205 -44.96 -24.91 -1.59
N SER A 206 -45.71 -25.41 -2.57
CA SER A 206 -46.81 -26.32 -2.31
C SER A 206 -46.22 -27.54 -1.60
N ARG A 207 -46.55 -27.65 -0.31
CA ARG A 207 -46.04 -28.61 0.67
C ARG A 207 -46.33 -30.05 0.23
N VAL A 208 -45.41 -30.67 -0.50
CA VAL A 208 -45.39 -32.13 -0.69
C VAL A 208 -44.56 -32.74 0.46
N LYS A 209 -45.26 -33.45 1.36
CA LYS A 209 -44.64 -34.24 2.43
C LYS A 209 -43.89 -35.42 1.81
N GLY A 210 -42.56 -35.42 1.89
CA GLY A 210 -41.73 -36.59 1.58
C GLY A 210 -40.41 -36.52 2.34
N ARG A 211 -40.17 -37.51 3.21
CA ARG A 211 -38.95 -37.74 4.02
C ARG A 211 -38.08 -38.75 3.26
N PRO A 212 -36.76 -38.55 3.07
CA PRO A 212 -35.75 -39.32 3.85
C PRO A 212 -34.43 -38.52 4.09
N SER A 213 -33.82 -38.62 5.28
CA SER A 213 -32.66 -39.47 5.70
C SER A 213 -31.26 -39.03 5.21
N SER A 214 -30.48 -38.49 6.16
CA SER A 214 -29.02 -38.47 6.35
C SER A 214 -28.11 -39.10 5.28
N ALA A 215 -27.12 -38.36 4.78
CA ALA A 215 -25.75 -38.33 5.34
C ALA A 215 -24.78 -37.54 4.42
N ASP A 216 -23.96 -36.71 5.09
CA ASP A 216 -22.56 -36.36 4.82
C ASP A 216 -22.09 -35.39 3.71
N THR A 217 -21.53 -34.30 4.25
CA THR A 217 -20.32 -33.54 3.85
C THR A 217 -20.50 -32.31 2.96
N GLU A 218 -20.76 -31.18 3.61
CA GLU A 218 -20.56 -29.83 3.10
C GLU A 218 -19.61 -29.09 4.05
N GLN A 219 -18.44 -28.67 3.56
CA GLN A 219 -17.61 -27.64 4.18
C GLN A 219 -17.40 -26.54 3.14
N ARG A 220 -18.29 -25.55 3.16
CA ARG A 220 -18.23 -24.32 2.36
C ARG A 220 -18.12 -23.12 3.30
N HIS A 221 -17.17 -22.24 2.96
CA HIS A 221 -17.10 -20.80 3.17
C HIS A 221 -17.68 -20.22 4.47
N GLN A 222 -16.79 -19.90 5.42
CA GLN A 222 -17.03 -18.80 6.36
C GLN A 222 -16.43 -17.53 5.75
N GLY A 223 -17.29 -16.61 5.35
CA GLY A 223 -16.92 -15.24 5.03
C GLY A 223 -16.48 -14.53 6.30
N ILE A 224 -15.28 -13.95 6.28
CA ILE A 224 -14.84 -13.02 7.30
C ILE A 224 -15.66 -11.75 7.11
N ALA A 225 -16.58 -11.49 8.04
CA ALA A 225 -17.25 -10.21 8.14
C ALA A 225 -16.23 -9.16 8.61
N PHE A 226 -15.80 -8.29 7.70
CA PHE A 226 -15.15 -7.04 8.06
C PHE A 226 -16.20 -6.17 8.78
N GLN A 227 -15.90 -5.78 10.01
CA GLN A 227 -16.73 -4.84 10.76
C GLN A 227 -16.60 -3.45 10.12
N ASP A 228 -17.74 -2.85 9.76
CA ASP A 228 -17.85 -1.43 9.39
C ASP A 228 -17.35 -0.56 10.56
N SER A 229 -16.13 -0.05 10.43
CA SER A 229 -15.66 1.08 11.22
C SER A 229 -16.36 2.34 10.73
N GLN A 230 -17.16 2.93 11.60
CA GLN A 230 -17.87 4.18 11.33
C GLN A 230 -16.90 5.32 11.06
N ASP A 231 -17.12 5.99 9.94
CA ASP A 231 -16.49 7.24 9.50
C ASP A 231 -16.45 8.29 10.61
N VAL A 232 -15.25 8.80 10.89
CA VAL A 232 -15.05 10.11 11.53
C VAL A 232 -14.45 11.02 10.46
N SER A 233 -15.29 11.86 9.84
CA SER A 233 -14.87 12.83 8.83
C SER A 233 -13.97 13.93 9.42
N PRO A 234 -12.87 14.31 8.77
CA PRO A 234 -12.20 15.57 9.07
C PRO A 234 -12.84 16.71 8.25
N GLU A 235 -13.30 17.75 8.96
CA GLU A 235 -13.81 19.00 8.38
C GLU A 235 -12.73 19.70 7.52
N ALA A 236 -13.00 19.83 6.23
CA ALA A 236 -12.26 20.70 5.33
C ALA A 236 -12.83 22.12 5.38
N ILE A 237 -11.98 23.08 5.76
CA ILE A 237 -12.22 24.52 5.77
C ILE A 237 -12.36 25.03 4.34
N VAL A 238 -13.50 25.63 3.98
CA VAL A 238 -13.71 26.40 2.73
C VAL A 238 -14.18 27.82 3.07
N PRO A 239 -13.61 28.88 2.45
CA PRO A 239 -13.99 30.25 2.76
C PRO A 239 -15.29 30.68 2.07
N SER A 240 -16.11 31.35 2.87
CA SER A 240 -17.44 31.90 2.54
C SER A 240 -17.34 33.11 1.60
N SER A 241 -18.12 33.12 0.52
CA SER A 241 -18.29 34.30 -0.33
C SER A 241 -19.76 34.73 -0.41
N LYS A 242 -19.99 35.97 0.02
CA LYS A 242 -21.28 36.65 0.13
C LYS A 242 -21.90 36.90 -1.25
N ARG A 243 -23.21 36.64 -1.41
CA ARG A 243 -24.04 37.34 -2.40
C ARG A 243 -25.37 37.79 -1.81
N HIS A 244 -25.65 39.07 -2.05
CA HIS A 244 -26.89 39.77 -1.74
C HIS A 244 -27.96 39.52 -2.81
N GLY A 245 -29.22 39.47 -2.40
CA GLY A 245 -30.23 40.38 -2.96
C GLY A 245 -31.31 39.82 -3.88
N LYS A 246 -32.55 39.84 -3.34
CA LYS A 246 -33.82 40.29 -3.97
C LYS A 246 -34.36 39.52 -5.18
N SER A 247 -35.56 38.97 -5.05
CA SER A 247 -36.83 39.68 -5.36
C SER A 247 -37.94 38.68 -5.71
N ALA A 248 -39.10 38.89 -5.11
CA ALA A 248 -40.30 38.08 -5.26
C ALA A 248 -40.99 38.33 -6.62
N ARG A 249 -41.49 37.26 -7.25
CA ARG A 249 -42.61 37.34 -8.19
C ARG A 249 -43.44 36.06 -8.15
N LYS A 250 -44.66 36.19 -7.62
CA LYS A 250 -45.68 35.15 -7.47
C LYS A 250 -46.24 34.82 -8.86
N LYS A 251 -46.03 33.61 -9.36
CA LYS A 251 -46.57 33.11 -10.63
C LYS A 251 -47.57 31.99 -10.33
N VAL A 252 -48.81 32.19 -10.77
CA VAL A 252 -49.92 31.23 -10.66
C VAL A 252 -49.68 30.11 -11.68
N THR A 253 -49.71 28.85 -11.23
CA THR A 253 -49.63 27.65 -12.08
C THR A 253 -50.90 26.83 -11.98
N PRO A 254 -51.39 26.24 -13.09
CA PRO A 254 -52.58 25.41 -13.15
C PRO A 254 -52.34 24.00 -12.59
N SER A 255 -53.43 23.39 -12.14
CA SER A 255 -53.49 22.09 -11.46
C SER A 255 -52.90 20.92 -12.27
N PRO A 256 -52.21 19.95 -11.63
CA PRO A 256 -51.62 18.80 -12.31
C PRO A 256 -52.65 17.71 -12.61
N PRO A 257 -52.48 16.95 -13.72
CA PRO A 257 -53.27 15.76 -14.01
C PRO A 257 -52.94 14.62 -13.03
N THR A 258 -53.97 13.86 -12.69
CA THR A 258 -53.95 12.71 -11.78
C THR A 258 -52.95 11.64 -12.26
N PRO A 259 -52.00 11.19 -11.42
CA PRO A 259 -51.04 10.16 -11.81
C PRO A 259 -51.74 8.79 -11.90
N THR A 260 -51.82 8.25 -13.10
CA THR A 260 -52.08 6.83 -13.35
C THR A 260 -51.04 6.00 -12.60
N SER A 261 -51.51 5.07 -11.77
CA SER A 261 -50.72 4.15 -10.95
C SER A 261 -49.93 3.18 -11.85
N THR A 262 -48.75 3.61 -12.30
CA THR A 262 -47.77 2.73 -12.91
C THR A 262 -47.14 1.91 -11.79
N SER A 263 -47.32 0.59 -11.84
CA SER A 263 -46.80 -0.37 -10.86
C SER A 263 -45.28 -0.15 -10.69
N ALA A 264 -44.88 0.36 -9.52
CA ALA A 264 -43.48 0.59 -9.19
C ALA A 264 -42.78 -0.76 -9.00
N THR A 265 -42.05 -1.21 -10.02
CA THR A 265 -41.13 -2.34 -9.88
C THR A 265 -40.01 -1.93 -8.93
N ASN A 266 -39.91 -2.58 -7.77
CA ASN A 266 -38.86 -2.36 -6.79
C ASN A 266 -37.52 -2.94 -7.30
N THR A 267 -36.86 -2.24 -8.23
CA THR A 267 -35.51 -2.58 -8.68
C THR A 267 -34.51 -2.21 -7.58
N THR A 268 -33.73 -3.18 -7.13
CA THR A 268 -32.60 -2.93 -6.22
C THR A 268 -31.33 -2.82 -7.06
N THR A 269 -30.37 -2.01 -6.64
CA THR A 269 -29.09 -1.85 -7.35
C THR A 269 -27.97 -2.46 -6.50
N GLN A 270 -27.04 -3.19 -7.13
CA GLN A 270 -25.79 -3.62 -6.53
C GLN A 270 -24.62 -2.85 -7.15
N VAL A 271 -23.65 -2.48 -6.32
CA VAL A 271 -22.43 -1.79 -6.75
C VAL A 271 -21.34 -2.83 -6.99
N ILE A 272 -20.78 -2.84 -8.19
CA ILE A 272 -19.56 -3.58 -8.54
C ILE A 272 -18.39 -2.59 -8.53
N ARG A 273 -17.32 -2.94 -7.82
CA ARG A 273 -16.11 -2.12 -7.70
C ARG A 273 -15.05 -2.65 -8.66
N ILE A 274 -14.47 -1.77 -9.47
CA ILE A 274 -13.45 -2.11 -10.47
C ILE A 274 -12.22 -1.25 -10.23
N ALA A 275 -11.07 -1.89 -10.11
CA ALA A 275 -9.77 -1.24 -10.00
C ALA A 275 -9.09 -1.33 -11.36
N VAL A 276 -9.00 -0.23 -12.09
CA VAL A 276 -8.27 -0.16 -13.36
C VAL A 276 -6.83 0.24 -13.05
N GLU A 277 -5.90 -0.70 -13.14
CA GLU A 277 -4.47 -0.53 -12.84
C GLU A 277 -3.70 -0.22 -14.13
N VAL A 278 -2.96 0.88 -14.13
CA VAL A 278 -2.26 1.41 -15.30
C VAL A 278 -0.79 1.00 -15.23
N ASP A 279 -0.53 -0.23 -15.68
CA ASP A 279 0.76 -0.87 -15.51
C ASP A 279 1.80 -0.35 -16.52
N GLY A 280 2.76 0.43 -16.01
CA GLY A 280 3.91 0.94 -16.76
C GLY A 280 5.00 -0.12 -17.04
N PRO A 281 6.08 0.22 -17.77
CA PRO A 281 7.14 -0.74 -18.13
C PRO A 281 7.80 -1.46 -16.94
N SER A 282 7.92 -0.80 -15.79
CA SER A 282 8.49 -1.39 -14.57
C SER A 282 7.63 -2.49 -13.95
N HIS A 283 6.38 -2.66 -14.39
CA HIS A 283 5.46 -3.69 -13.88
C HIS A 283 5.65 -5.04 -14.57
N PHE A 284 6.54 -5.11 -15.58
CA PHE A 284 6.69 -6.28 -16.43
C PHE A 284 8.14 -6.68 -16.64
N THR A 285 8.32 -7.97 -16.95
CA THR A 285 9.58 -8.50 -17.45
C THR A 285 9.90 -7.90 -18.83
N ALA A 286 11.13 -7.41 -19.00
CA ALA A 286 11.54 -6.74 -20.24
C ALA A 286 11.43 -7.62 -21.49
N ASN A 287 11.67 -8.93 -21.37
CA ASN A 287 11.76 -9.85 -22.51
C ASN A 287 10.42 -10.51 -22.87
N THR A 288 9.59 -10.81 -21.87
CA THR A 288 8.37 -11.63 -22.03
C THR A 288 7.08 -10.86 -21.79
N LEU A 289 7.18 -9.62 -21.32
CA LEU A 289 6.05 -8.76 -20.95
C LEU A 289 5.08 -9.44 -19.97
N GLN A 290 5.60 -10.40 -19.19
CA GLN A 290 4.86 -11.02 -18.09
C GLN A 290 4.89 -10.09 -16.89
N PRO A 291 3.77 -9.94 -16.15
CA PRO A 291 3.72 -9.10 -14.97
C PRO A 291 4.72 -9.60 -13.92
N LEU A 292 5.38 -8.67 -13.24
CA LEU A 292 6.27 -9.00 -12.12
C LEU A 292 5.46 -9.44 -10.91
N SER A 293 6.09 -10.20 -10.02
CA SER A 293 5.44 -10.71 -8.81
C SER A 293 4.79 -9.61 -7.94
N PRO A 294 5.38 -8.40 -7.76
CA PRO A 294 4.69 -7.32 -7.05
C PRO A 294 3.38 -6.88 -7.70
N THR A 295 3.32 -6.84 -9.05
CA THR A 295 2.11 -6.50 -9.81
C THR A 295 1.02 -7.56 -9.61
N ILE A 296 1.38 -8.85 -9.73
CA ILE A 296 0.46 -9.97 -9.51
C ILE A 296 -0.07 -9.94 -8.08
N TYR A 297 0.80 -9.72 -7.11
CA TYR A 297 0.40 -9.70 -5.72
C TYR A 297 -0.57 -8.57 -5.41
N ARG A 298 -0.25 -7.35 -5.86
CA ARG A 298 -1.11 -6.18 -5.69
C ARG A 298 -2.50 -6.43 -6.24
N ARG A 299 -2.60 -7.06 -7.43
CA ARG A 299 -3.88 -7.52 -8.00
C ARG A 299 -4.63 -8.44 -7.06
N ARG A 300 -4.00 -9.51 -6.57
CA ARG A 300 -4.62 -10.46 -5.64
C ARG A 300 -5.10 -9.78 -4.36
N CYS A 301 -4.36 -8.78 -3.86
CA CYS A 301 -4.76 -7.98 -2.71
C CYS A 301 -6.06 -7.22 -2.93
N LEU A 302 -6.20 -6.56 -4.08
CA LEU A 302 -7.40 -5.82 -4.44
C LEU A 302 -8.59 -6.76 -4.69
N GLU A 303 -8.36 -7.88 -5.37
CA GLU A 303 -9.37 -8.93 -5.60
C GLU A 303 -9.92 -9.49 -4.29
N ASN A 304 -9.06 -9.78 -3.31
CA ASN A 304 -9.48 -10.24 -1.98
C ASN A 304 -10.30 -9.20 -1.21
N ARG A 305 -10.26 -7.93 -1.62
CA ARG A 305 -11.06 -6.82 -1.09
C ARG A 305 -12.34 -6.56 -1.90
N GLY A 306 -12.68 -7.48 -2.80
CA GLY A 306 -13.91 -7.43 -3.60
C GLY A 306 -13.82 -6.50 -4.81
N TRP A 307 -12.61 -6.17 -5.29
CA TRP A 307 -12.43 -5.42 -6.52
C TRP A 307 -12.26 -6.36 -7.71
N VAL A 308 -12.90 -6.06 -8.84
CA VAL A 308 -12.51 -6.61 -10.13
C VAL A 308 -11.32 -5.81 -10.63
N VAL A 309 -10.16 -6.44 -10.82
CA VAL A 309 -8.94 -5.72 -11.22
C VAL A 309 -8.74 -5.83 -12.72
N VAL A 310 -8.63 -4.69 -13.40
CA VAL A 310 -8.40 -4.59 -14.84
C VAL A 310 -7.03 -3.99 -15.07
N SER A 311 -6.08 -4.80 -15.54
CA SER A 311 -4.76 -4.31 -15.91
C SER A 311 -4.79 -3.67 -17.29
N VAL A 312 -4.20 -2.49 -17.42
CA VAL A 312 -3.99 -1.78 -18.69
C VAL A 312 -2.49 -1.71 -18.99
N PRO A 313 -1.93 -2.71 -19.69
CA PRO A 313 -0.50 -2.75 -19.96
C PRO A 313 -0.08 -1.67 -20.95
N TYR A 314 0.99 -0.93 -20.62
CA TYR A 314 1.47 0.20 -21.43
C TYR A 314 1.70 -0.13 -22.92
N TRP A 315 2.18 -1.35 -23.25
CA TRP A 315 2.46 -1.70 -24.65
C TRP A 315 1.19 -1.95 -25.45
N LEU A 316 0.14 -2.53 -24.85
CA LEU A 316 -1.14 -2.72 -25.54
C LEU A 316 -1.79 -1.37 -25.83
N TRP A 317 -1.72 -0.46 -24.86
CA TRP A 317 -2.17 0.91 -25.03
C TRP A 317 -1.42 1.65 -26.14
N ASN A 318 -0.09 1.56 -26.16
CA ASN A 318 0.71 2.19 -27.21
C ASN A 318 0.45 1.57 -28.60
N GLN A 319 0.21 0.25 -28.66
CA GLN A 319 -0.12 -0.45 -29.89
C GLN A 319 -1.47 0.00 -30.46
N CYS A 320 -2.52 0.14 -29.63
CA CYS A 320 -3.81 0.62 -30.13
C CYS A 320 -3.68 2.06 -30.69
N ARG A 321 -2.91 2.93 -30.03
CA ARG A 321 -2.69 4.30 -30.51
C ARG A 321 -1.88 4.37 -31.81
N THR A 322 -0.95 3.45 -32.04
CA THR A 322 -0.08 3.47 -33.23
C THR A 322 -0.67 2.73 -34.43
N ALA A 323 -1.56 1.76 -34.21
CA ALA A 323 -2.23 0.99 -35.26
C ALA A 323 -3.06 1.84 -36.24
N THR A 324 -3.44 3.05 -35.84
CA THR A 324 -4.26 3.97 -36.62
C THR A 324 -3.57 4.54 -37.87
N GLY A 325 -2.24 4.45 -38.01
CA GLY A 325 -1.51 5.03 -39.14
C GLY A 325 -1.59 6.56 -39.20
N GLY A 326 -0.58 7.23 -39.76
CA GLY A 326 -0.40 8.69 -39.70
C GLY A 326 -1.49 9.58 -40.35
N GLY A 327 -2.66 9.05 -40.67
CA GLY A 327 -3.81 9.78 -41.20
C GLY A 327 -5.10 9.67 -40.37
N SER A 328 -5.09 8.99 -39.22
CA SER A 328 -6.31 8.86 -38.42
C SER A 328 -6.68 10.17 -37.73
N THR A 329 -7.97 10.49 -37.79
CA THR A 329 -8.55 11.58 -37.01
C THR A 329 -8.47 11.25 -35.52
N SER A 330 -8.51 12.28 -34.66
CA SER A 330 -8.57 12.11 -33.21
C SER A 330 -9.74 11.23 -32.76
N SER A 331 -10.85 11.23 -33.51
CA SER A 331 -12.01 10.36 -33.27
C SER A 331 -11.67 8.87 -33.38
N GLY A 332 -10.92 8.47 -34.41
CA GLY A 332 -10.57 7.05 -34.61
C GLY A 332 -9.64 6.50 -33.52
N MET A 333 -8.75 7.34 -32.96
CA MET A 333 -7.91 6.94 -31.83
C MET A 333 -8.73 6.74 -30.55
N ALA A 334 -9.69 7.64 -30.28
CA ALA A 334 -10.55 7.55 -29.11
C ALA A 334 -11.38 6.24 -29.09
N GLU A 335 -11.98 5.89 -30.23
CA GLU A 335 -12.76 4.65 -30.37
C GLU A 335 -11.91 3.39 -30.14
N GLN A 336 -10.63 3.39 -30.54
CA GLN A 336 -9.73 2.25 -30.32
C GLN A 336 -9.28 2.10 -28.87
N GLU A 337 -9.05 3.22 -28.17
CA GLU A 337 -8.77 3.22 -26.73
C GLU A 337 -9.97 2.68 -25.93
N GLU A 338 -11.17 3.14 -26.27
CA GLU A 338 -12.42 2.67 -25.67
C GLU A 338 -12.67 1.18 -25.93
N ALA A 339 -12.48 0.73 -27.17
CA ALA A 339 -12.60 -0.67 -27.54
C ALA A 339 -11.57 -1.56 -26.81
N LEU A 340 -10.33 -1.07 -26.64
CA LEU A 340 -9.31 -1.77 -25.87
C LEU A 340 -9.72 -1.93 -24.41
N LEU A 341 -10.20 -0.87 -23.75
CA LEU A 341 -10.65 -0.96 -22.35
C LEU A 341 -11.82 -1.93 -22.17
N LEU A 342 -12.83 -1.87 -23.03
CA LEU A 342 -13.95 -2.79 -22.97
C LEU A 342 -13.52 -4.25 -23.19
N ARG A 343 -12.51 -4.48 -24.04
CA ARG A 343 -11.93 -5.81 -24.22
C ARG A 343 -11.21 -6.27 -22.94
N LEU A 344 -10.32 -5.45 -22.39
CA LEU A 344 -9.57 -5.78 -21.16
C LEU A 344 -10.52 -6.04 -19.98
N MET A 345 -11.54 -5.20 -19.79
CA MET A 345 -12.57 -5.41 -18.76
C MET A 345 -13.26 -6.77 -18.91
N ARG A 346 -13.58 -7.18 -20.14
CA ARG A 346 -14.19 -8.49 -20.42
C ARG A 346 -13.22 -9.64 -20.16
N GLU A 347 -11.97 -9.52 -20.61
CA GLU A 347 -10.93 -10.54 -20.44
C GLU A 347 -10.61 -10.79 -18.95
N GLU A 348 -10.74 -9.75 -18.11
CA GLU A 348 -10.53 -9.82 -16.66
C GLU A 348 -11.82 -10.20 -15.89
N GLY A 349 -12.82 -10.76 -16.57
CA GLY A 349 -13.96 -11.39 -15.93
C GLY A 349 -15.12 -10.47 -15.55
N LEU A 350 -15.10 -9.19 -15.94
CA LEU A 350 -16.16 -8.24 -15.55
C LEU A 350 -17.54 -8.67 -16.08
N GLY A 351 -17.58 -9.30 -17.26
CA GLY A 351 -18.83 -9.79 -17.85
C GLY A 351 -19.49 -10.85 -16.97
N GLU A 352 -18.70 -11.82 -16.55
CA GLU A 352 -19.10 -12.93 -15.67
C GLU A 352 -19.56 -12.42 -14.30
N VAL A 353 -18.89 -11.41 -13.75
CA VAL A 353 -19.30 -10.78 -12.47
C VAL A 353 -20.63 -10.04 -12.63
N ILE A 354 -20.85 -9.30 -13.72
CA ILE A 354 -22.13 -8.64 -13.99
C ILE A 354 -23.25 -9.67 -14.19
N GLU A 355 -22.99 -10.74 -14.94
CA GLU A 355 -23.94 -11.84 -15.16
C GLU A 355 -24.31 -12.53 -13.84
N ALA A 356 -23.33 -12.83 -12.98
CA ALA A 356 -23.57 -13.41 -11.67
C ALA A 356 -24.41 -12.48 -10.77
N VAL A 357 -24.10 -11.18 -10.74
CA VAL A 357 -24.86 -10.18 -9.96
C VAL A 357 -26.29 -10.03 -10.47
N THR A 358 -26.50 -10.04 -11.79
CA THR A 358 -27.84 -9.89 -12.38
C THR A 358 -28.71 -11.13 -12.24
N ALA A 359 -28.10 -12.33 -12.15
CA ALA A 359 -28.80 -13.59 -11.93
C ALA A 359 -29.42 -13.73 -10.54
N GLY A 360 -28.94 -12.96 -9.54
CA GLY A 360 -29.32 -13.08 -8.13
C GLY A 360 -28.68 -14.30 -7.47
#